data_AF-A2BM99-F1
#
_entry.id   AF-A2BM99-F1
#
_cell.length_a   1.000
_cell.length_b   1.000
_cell.length_c   1.000
_cell.angle_alpha   90.00
_cell.angle_beta   90.00
_cell.angle_gamma   90.00
#
_symmetry.space_group_name_H-M   'P 1'
#
loop_
_entity.id
_entity.type
_entity.pdbx_description
1 polymer ?
#
loop_
_entity_poly.entity_id
_entity_poly.type
_entity_poly.pdbx_seq_one_letter_code
_entity_poly.pdbx_strand_id
1 'polypeptide(L)'
;MAKGELQLYLAGEGSKDVFYESNLPQMLLGGDTHPTSYDVNFLLPFPPERTTDVLLEVGVTTWSLEPFRWKISFNNVVVTREFKPSICTYINGGAAYCKLVYNVKPIVDSRPSNPLSVSIRYAGVREIRLDHIGLFAVAEDADVKARYYYLSGALALSNGEVFSVKMPFRFSNARIHIIVSMPSPEALIVARAGGKIIELGKAVGMVEYQHTLGDITELALEATNVQSTLLVSSILVYEVEAPTPTVKIELEFIEGDEAKITIVNEGNGVAEKVIALSMALGSVLSRQVVGDLKPGTSKSLTVKIRPGTINTIRVIWSSRGKLEFKDLKIKPR
;
A
#
# COMPACT_ATOMS: atom_id res chain seq x y z
N MET A 1 -20.40 -22.21 6.45
CA MET A 1 -18.98 -22.24 6.84
C MET A 1 -18.18 -21.59 5.72
N ALA A 2 -17.26 -20.69 6.08
CA ALA A 2 -16.37 -20.01 5.12
C ALA A 2 -15.67 -21.01 4.20
N LYS A 3 -15.52 -20.67 2.92
CA LYS A 3 -14.90 -21.52 1.90
C LYS A 3 -13.50 -21.01 1.54
N GLY A 4 -12.58 -21.93 1.29
CA GLY A 4 -11.18 -21.57 1.05
C GLY A 4 -10.47 -21.15 2.33
N GLU A 5 -9.30 -20.53 2.21
CA GLU A 5 -8.45 -20.23 3.35
C GLU A 5 -7.57 -19.00 3.13
N LEU A 6 -7.17 -18.38 4.24
CA LEU A 6 -6.05 -17.45 4.30
C LEU A 6 -4.90 -18.15 5.03
N GLN A 7 -3.74 -18.23 4.38
CA GLN A 7 -2.55 -18.81 4.98
C GLN A 7 -1.70 -17.72 5.62
N LEU A 8 -1.08 -18.05 6.75
CA LEU A 8 -0.05 -17.22 7.37
C LEU A 8 1.25 -17.36 6.59
N TYR A 9 1.69 -16.24 6.00
CA TYR A 9 2.97 -16.20 5.30
C TYR A 9 4.08 -15.63 6.16
N LEU A 10 3.81 -14.54 6.87
CA LEU A 10 4.81 -13.86 7.68
C LEU A 10 4.21 -13.25 8.95
N ALA A 11 4.92 -13.42 10.06
CA ALA A 11 4.66 -12.75 11.31
C ALA A 11 5.98 -12.41 12.00
N GLY A 12 6.02 -11.30 12.72
CA GLY A 12 7.23 -10.93 13.45
C GLY A 12 7.10 -9.63 14.23
N GLU A 13 8.08 -9.41 15.10
CA GLU A 13 8.30 -8.16 15.79
C GLU A 13 9.79 -7.82 15.83
N GLY A 14 10.13 -6.54 15.89
CA GLY A 14 11.51 -6.10 16.06
C GLY A 14 11.80 -4.73 15.48
N SER A 15 13.09 -4.42 15.37
CA SER A 15 13.63 -3.22 14.72
C SER A 15 13.51 -3.32 13.20
N LYS A 16 12.27 -3.21 12.72
CA LYS A 16 11.88 -3.46 11.34
C LYS A 16 10.90 -2.40 10.86
N ASP A 17 10.94 -2.13 9.57
CA ASP A 17 9.87 -1.43 8.86
C ASP A 17 9.08 -2.43 7.98
N VAL A 18 7.78 -2.19 7.83
CA VAL A 18 6.88 -2.99 7.02
C VAL A 18 6.23 -2.13 5.94
N PHE A 19 6.20 -2.70 4.74
CA PHE A 19 5.66 -2.06 3.56
C PHE A 19 4.72 -3.04 2.87
N TYR A 20 3.58 -2.52 2.43
CA TYR A 20 2.67 -3.22 1.58
C TYR A 20 2.08 -2.25 0.56
N GLU A 21 2.19 -2.61 -0.71
CA GLU A 21 1.58 -1.87 -1.82
C GLU A 21 0.82 -2.86 -2.69
N SER A 22 -0.37 -2.43 -3.14
CA SER A 22 -1.24 -3.24 -3.98
C SER A 22 -1.54 -2.52 -5.30
N ASN A 23 -1.71 -3.32 -6.33
CA ASN A 23 -2.27 -2.93 -7.61
C ASN A 23 -3.49 -3.81 -7.87
N LEU A 24 -4.63 -3.19 -8.16
CA LEU A 24 -5.92 -3.87 -8.33
C LEU A 24 -6.40 -3.70 -9.78
N PRO A 25 -5.77 -4.39 -10.74
CA PRO A 25 -5.96 -4.07 -12.15
C PRO A 25 -7.34 -4.47 -12.68
N GLN A 26 -7.98 -5.47 -12.06
CA GLN A 26 -9.30 -6.01 -12.43
C GLN A 26 -9.47 -6.21 -13.94
N MET A 27 -8.42 -6.70 -14.61
CA MET A 27 -8.37 -6.77 -16.08
C MET A 27 -8.41 -8.19 -16.60
N LEU A 28 -9.00 -8.37 -17.77
CA LEU A 28 -8.93 -9.63 -18.50
C LEU A 28 -7.64 -9.70 -19.31
N LEU A 29 -7.01 -10.87 -19.32
CA LEU A 29 -5.86 -11.22 -20.15
C LEU A 29 -6.17 -12.47 -20.99
N GLY A 30 -5.60 -12.53 -22.19
CA GLY A 30 -5.80 -13.65 -23.12
C GLY A 30 -7.12 -13.58 -23.89
N GLY A 31 -7.50 -14.67 -24.55
CA GLY A 31 -8.56 -14.64 -25.57
C GLY A 31 -8.14 -13.82 -26.79
N ASP A 32 -9.09 -13.60 -27.70
CA ASP A 32 -8.79 -12.97 -29.00
C ASP A 32 -8.73 -11.44 -28.94
N THR A 33 -9.31 -10.82 -27.91
CA THR A 33 -9.54 -9.37 -27.85
C THR A 33 -8.87 -8.66 -26.68
N HIS A 34 -8.38 -9.39 -25.67
CA HIS A 34 -7.77 -8.77 -24.49
C HIS A 34 -6.23 -8.71 -24.60
N PRO A 35 -5.58 -7.80 -23.86
CA PRO A 35 -4.13 -7.76 -23.78
C PRO A 35 -3.54 -9.11 -23.35
N THR A 36 -2.35 -9.42 -23.83
CA THR A 36 -1.62 -10.63 -23.43
C THR A 36 -0.61 -10.36 -22.32
N SER A 37 -0.64 -9.15 -21.75
CA SER A 37 0.42 -8.62 -20.92
C SER A 37 -0.05 -7.55 -19.95
N TYR A 38 0.46 -7.59 -18.73
CA TYR A 38 0.34 -6.52 -17.74
C TYR A 38 1.68 -6.28 -17.05
N ASP A 39 2.02 -5.02 -16.81
CA ASP A 39 3.24 -4.62 -16.11
C ASP A 39 2.89 -3.63 -15.00
N VAL A 40 3.53 -3.78 -13.84
CA VAL A 40 3.40 -2.86 -12.71
C VAL A 40 4.75 -2.68 -12.03
N ASN A 41 4.96 -1.50 -11.46
CA ASN A 41 6.15 -1.17 -10.68
C ASN A 41 5.74 -0.84 -9.24
N PHE A 42 6.53 -1.32 -8.29
CA PHE A 42 6.41 -1.01 -6.86
C PHE A 42 7.62 -0.19 -6.42
N LEU A 43 7.39 0.85 -5.62
CA LEU A 43 8.46 1.71 -5.12
C LEU A 43 8.69 1.41 -3.65
N LEU A 44 9.81 0.76 -3.32
CA LEU A 44 10.14 0.51 -1.92
C LEU A 44 10.47 1.84 -1.22
N PRO A 45 9.96 2.06 0.01
CA PRO A 45 10.29 3.23 0.82
C PRO A 45 11.68 3.13 1.46
N PHE A 46 12.37 2.00 1.31
CA PHE A 46 13.71 1.72 1.82
C PHE A 46 14.61 1.11 0.73
N PRO A 47 15.94 1.16 0.88
CA PRO A 47 16.87 0.47 0.01
C PRO A 47 16.58 -1.04 -0.08
N PRO A 48 16.57 -1.66 -1.27
CA PRO A 48 16.30 -3.09 -1.44
C PRO A 48 17.20 -4.00 -0.61
N GLU A 49 18.45 -3.60 -0.38
CA GLU A 49 19.47 -4.34 0.38
C GLU A 49 19.12 -4.48 1.86
N ARG A 50 18.26 -3.60 2.40
CA ARG A 50 17.78 -3.67 3.78
C ARG A 50 16.61 -4.62 3.96
N THR A 51 16.01 -5.09 2.86
CA THR A 51 14.90 -6.04 2.97
C THR A 51 15.36 -7.34 3.64
N THR A 52 14.48 -7.92 4.44
CA THR A 52 14.66 -9.26 5.02
C THR A 52 13.70 -10.24 4.40
N ASP A 53 12.47 -9.80 4.12
CA ASP A 53 11.44 -10.58 3.47
C ASP A 53 10.79 -9.77 2.36
N VAL A 54 10.54 -10.40 1.21
CA VAL A 54 9.77 -9.80 0.10
C VAL A 54 8.88 -10.87 -0.52
N LEU A 55 7.58 -10.67 -0.44
CA LEU A 55 6.56 -11.55 -1.00
C LEU A 55 5.82 -10.84 -2.13
N LEU A 56 5.81 -11.46 -3.31
CA LEU A 56 4.96 -11.08 -4.43
C LEU A 56 3.70 -11.94 -4.40
N GLU A 57 2.54 -11.32 -4.43
CA GLU A 57 1.28 -12.03 -4.57
C GLU A 57 0.53 -11.65 -5.84
N VAL A 58 -0.15 -12.64 -6.41
CA VAL A 58 -0.95 -12.51 -7.62
C VAL A 58 -2.29 -13.24 -7.40
N GLY A 59 -3.38 -12.49 -7.45
CA GLY A 59 -4.75 -12.97 -7.41
C GLY A 59 -5.36 -13.03 -8.81
N VAL A 60 -5.90 -14.19 -9.18
CA VAL A 60 -6.44 -14.46 -10.50
C VAL A 60 -7.81 -15.13 -10.38
N THR A 61 -8.81 -14.62 -11.10
CA THR A 61 -10.06 -15.32 -11.35
C THR A 61 -9.99 -16.05 -12.68
N THR A 62 -10.36 -17.33 -12.70
CA THR A 62 -10.39 -18.16 -13.91
C THR A 62 -11.62 -19.06 -13.92
N TRP A 63 -12.14 -19.37 -15.12
CA TRP A 63 -13.22 -20.33 -15.30
C TRP A 63 -12.73 -21.77 -15.48
N SER A 64 -11.40 -21.98 -15.54
CA SER A 64 -10.79 -23.30 -15.59
C SER A 64 -9.58 -23.37 -14.66
N LEU A 65 -9.52 -24.43 -13.86
CA LEU A 65 -8.35 -24.79 -13.06
C LEU A 65 -7.38 -25.71 -13.82
N GLU A 66 -7.66 -25.99 -15.10
CA GLU A 66 -6.69 -26.68 -15.95
C GLU A 66 -5.38 -25.87 -16.00
N PRO A 67 -4.22 -26.51 -15.80
CA PRO A 67 -2.94 -25.81 -15.85
C PRO A 67 -2.77 -25.10 -17.20
N PHE A 68 -2.53 -23.80 -17.16
CA PHE A 68 -2.20 -23.01 -18.35
C PHE A 68 -0.82 -22.39 -18.23
N ARG A 69 -0.24 -22.09 -19.40
CA ARG A 69 1.07 -21.42 -19.50
C ARG A 69 0.86 -19.92 -19.41
N TRP A 70 1.63 -19.30 -18.55
CA TRP A 70 1.77 -17.86 -18.43
C TRP A 70 3.20 -17.57 -18.02
N LYS A 71 3.59 -16.32 -17.84
CA LYS A 71 4.92 -15.98 -17.35
C LYS A 71 4.78 -14.83 -16.38
N ILE A 72 5.13 -15.08 -15.12
CA ILE A 72 5.35 -14.01 -14.13
C ILE A 72 6.85 -13.77 -14.06
N SER A 73 7.26 -12.53 -14.22
CA SER A 73 8.64 -12.09 -14.01
C SER A 73 8.68 -10.98 -12.97
N PHE A 74 9.72 -11.01 -12.13
CA PHE A 74 10.03 -9.99 -11.14
C PHE A 74 11.46 -9.50 -11.40
N ASN A 75 11.67 -8.20 -11.60
CA ASN A 75 12.97 -7.61 -11.98
C ASN A 75 13.64 -8.35 -13.16
N ASN A 76 12.86 -8.64 -14.20
CA ASN A 76 13.27 -9.40 -15.39
C ASN A 76 13.77 -10.84 -15.10
N VAL A 77 13.54 -11.39 -13.90
CA VAL A 77 13.76 -12.80 -13.56
C VAL A 77 12.42 -13.52 -13.58
N VAL A 78 12.36 -14.68 -14.25
CA VAL A 78 11.13 -15.46 -14.33
C VAL A 78 10.87 -16.16 -12.99
N VAL A 79 9.73 -15.85 -12.37
CA VAL A 79 9.27 -16.47 -11.12
C VAL A 79 8.55 -17.77 -11.41
N THR A 80 7.65 -17.78 -12.40
CA THR A 80 6.96 -18.98 -12.86
C THR A 80 6.62 -18.91 -14.34
N ARG A 81 6.42 -20.07 -14.96
CA ARG A 81 5.92 -20.24 -16.35
C ARG A 81 4.58 -20.98 -16.44
N GLU A 82 4.01 -21.37 -15.31
CA GLU A 82 2.81 -22.20 -15.26
C GLU A 82 1.89 -21.72 -14.16
N PHE A 83 0.60 -21.78 -14.43
CA PHE A 83 -0.43 -21.50 -13.43
C PHE A 83 -0.72 -22.79 -12.66
N LYS A 84 -0.20 -22.83 -11.43
CA LYS A 84 -0.37 -23.93 -10.48
C LYS A 84 -0.66 -23.35 -9.09
N PRO A 85 -1.85 -22.76 -8.88
CA PRO A 85 -2.19 -22.17 -7.60
C PRO A 85 -2.30 -23.25 -6.51
N SER A 86 -1.77 -22.97 -5.33
CA SER A 86 -1.93 -23.82 -4.15
C SER A 86 -3.23 -23.52 -3.39
N ILE A 87 -3.76 -22.30 -3.52
CA ILE A 87 -4.94 -21.83 -2.81
C ILE A 87 -5.94 -21.31 -3.83
N CYS A 88 -7.11 -21.94 -3.90
CA CYS A 88 -8.23 -21.49 -4.71
C CYS A 88 -9.55 -21.68 -3.94
N THR A 89 -10.51 -20.83 -4.24
CA THR A 89 -11.89 -20.98 -3.78
C THR A 89 -12.84 -20.73 -4.94
N TYR A 90 -13.92 -21.50 -5.00
CA TYR A 90 -14.95 -21.28 -6.00
C TYR A 90 -15.80 -20.08 -5.62
N ILE A 91 -16.07 -19.24 -6.62
CA ILE A 91 -16.89 -18.05 -6.50
C ILE A 91 -18.22 -18.30 -7.22
N ASN A 92 -19.24 -17.51 -6.91
CA ASN A 92 -20.53 -17.68 -7.57
C ASN A 92 -20.41 -17.52 -9.09
N GLY A 93 -21.10 -18.38 -9.84
CA GLY A 93 -21.01 -18.43 -11.30
C GLY A 93 -19.98 -19.43 -11.87
N GLY A 94 -19.38 -20.28 -11.02
CA GLY A 94 -18.55 -21.40 -11.45
C GLY A 94 -17.08 -21.05 -11.74
N ALA A 95 -16.70 -19.77 -11.64
CA ALA A 95 -15.31 -19.36 -11.65
C ALA A 95 -14.61 -19.73 -10.34
N ALA A 96 -13.29 -19.80 -10.37
CA ALA A 96 -12.43 -19.96 -9.21
C ALA A 96 -11.56 -18.70 -9.05
N TYR A 97 -11.50 -18.19 -7.82
CA TYR A 97 -10.49 -17.22 -7.43
C TYR A 97 -9.31 -17.96 -6.82
N CYS A 98 -8.12 -17.70 -7.36
CA CYS A 98 -6.89 -18.37 -6.99
C CYS A 98 -5.83 -17.36 -6.60
N LYS A 99 -5.02 -17.74 -5.62
CA LYS A 99 -3.95 -16.92 -5.08
C LYS A 99 -2.62 -17.62 -5.25
N LEU A 100 -1.63 -16.89 -5.77
CA LEU A 100 -0.23 -17.34 -5.82
C LEU A 100 0.62 -16.35 -5.05
N VAL A 101 1.48 -16.85 -4.18
CA VAL A 101 2.40 -16.04 -3.38
C VAL A 101 3.81 -16.60 -3.57
N TYR A 102 4.75 -15.72 -3.88
CA TYR A 102 6.13 -16.07 -4.17
C TYR A 102 7.07 -15.30 -3.25
N ASN A 103 7.99 -15.99 -2.59
CA ASN A 103 9.12 -15.33 -1.96
C ASN A 103 10.10 -14.88 -3.05
N VAL A 104 10.16 -13.57 -3.29
CA VAL A 104 11.01 -12.94 -4.31
C VAL A 104 12.25 -12.27 -3.71
N LYS A 105 12.47 -12.40 -2.38
CA LYS A 105 13.67 -11.91 -1.71
C LYS A 105 14.98 -12.35 -2.38
N PRO A 106 15.17 -13.63 -2.79
CA PRO A 106 16.40 -14.02 -3.48
C PRO A 106 16.65 -13.25 -4.80
N ILE A 107 15.56 -12.84 -5.48
CA ILE A 107 15.67 -12.04 -6.70
C ILE A 107 16.10 -10.61 -6.34
N VAL A 108 15.50 -10.02 -5.30
CA VAL A 108 15.89 -8.70 -4.78
C VAL A 108 17.36 -8.67 -4.39
N ASP A 109 17.86 -9.72 -3.71
CA ASP A 109 19.27 -9.83 -3.32
C ASP A 109 20.22 -9.92 -4.51
N SER A 110 19.85 -10.73 -5.51
CA SER A 110 20.70 -10.91 -6.70
C SER A 110 20.66 -9.72 -7.67
N ARG A 111 19.58 -8.93 -7.64
CA ARG A 111 19.30 -7.82 -8.56
C ARG A 111 18.59 -6.70 -7.81
N PRO A 112 19.30 -5.96 -6.95
CA PRO A 112 18.71 -4.84 -6.24
C PRO A 112 18.29 -3.78 -7.24
N SER A 113 17.00 -3.41 -7.20
CA SER A 113 16.46 -2.30 -8.00
C SER A 113 15.36 -1.59 -7.21
N ASN A 114 15.20 -0.31 -7.48
CA ASN A 114 14.05 0.46 -7.03
C ASN A 114 13.75 1.51 -8.11
N PRO A 115 12.63 1.43 -8.86
CA PRO A 115 11.47 0.57 -8.61
C PRO A 115 11.72 -0.93 -8.86
N LEU A 116 10.88 -1.75 -8.23
CA LEU A 116 10.75 -3.19 -8.46
C LEU A 116 9.70 -3.43 -9.54
N SER A 117 10.04 -4.18 -10.59
CA SER A 117 9.13 -4.40 -11.72
C SER A 117 8.52 -5.80 -11.71
N VAL A 118 7.21 -5.87 -11.95
CA VAL A 118 6.46 -7.13 -12.13
C VAL A 118 5.85 -7.15 -13.51
N SER A 119 6.07 -8.25 -14.22
CA SER A 119 5.57 -8.46 -15.57
C SER A 119 4.81 -9.78 -15.64
N ILE A 120 3.56 -9.72 -16.05
CA ILE A 120 2.69 -10.87 -16.28
C ILE A 120 2.42 -10.96 -17.77
N ARG A 121 2.64 -12.14 -18.36
CA ARG A 121 2.37 -12.44 -19.77
C ARG A 121 1.52 -13.69 -19.88
N TYR A 122 0.41 -13.60 -20.58
CA TYR A 122 -0.52 -14.70 -20.80
C TYR A 122 -1.16 -14.56 -22.17
N ALA A 123 -0.90 -15.52 -23.05
CA ALA A 123 -1.44 -15.58 -24.41
C ALA A 123 -2.26 -16.87 -24.61
N GLY A 124 -3.08 -17.22 -23.61
CA GLY A 124 -3.98 -18.36 -23.70
C GLY A 124 -5.27 -18.01 -24.43
N VAL A 125 -5.92 -19.02 -24.99
CA VAL A 125 -7.19 -18.89 -25.74
C VAL A 125 -8.37 -18.54 -24.83
N ARG A 126 -8.33 -18.97 -23.56
CA ARG A 126 -9.35 -18.61 -22.57
C ARG A 126 -8.91 -17.39 -21.78
N GLU A 127 -9.83 -16.49 -21.50
CA GLU A 127 -9.55 -15.33 -20.66
C GLU A 127 -9.30 -15.73 -19.19
N ILE A 128 -8.43 -14.96 -18.54
CA ILE A 128 -8.27 -14.94 -17.08
C ILE A 128 -8.43 -13.51 -16.62
N ARG A 129 -8.97 -13.30 -15.42
CA ARG A 129 -9.01 -11.96 -14.81
C ARG A 129 -7.89 -11.83 -13.79
N LEU A 130 -7.01 -10.86 -13.99
CA LEU A 130 -6.02 -10.44 -13.02
C LEU A 130 -6.69 -9.47 -12.05
N ASP A 131 -6.87 -9.89 -10.81
CA ASP A 131 -7.65 -9.16 -9.81
C ASP A 131 -6.76 -8.31 -8.91
N HIS A 132 -5.59 -8.84 -8.56
CA HIS A 132 -4.72 -8.28 -7.53
C HIS A 132 -3.26 -8.65 -7.81
N ILE A 133 -2.36 -7.67 -7.75
CA ILE A 133 -0.92 -7.88 -7.62
C ILE A 133 -0.46 -7.10 -6.39
N GLY A 134 0.11 -7.77 -5.41
CA GLY A 134 0.55 -7.16 -4.15
C GLY A 134 2.04 -7.41 -3.91
N LEU A 135 2.70 -6.45 -3.27
CA LEU A 135 4.05 -6.60 -2.79
C LEU A 135 4.09 -6.31 -1.29
N PHE A 136 4.38 -7.34 -0.50
CA PHE A 136 4.70 -7.20 0.92
C PHE A 136 6.21 -7.25 1.11
N ALA A 137 6.76 -6.29 1.83
CA ALA A 137 8.19 -6.25 2.15
C ALA A 137 8.41 -5.87 3.62
N VAL A 138 9.43 -6.49 4.20
CA VAL A 138 9.93 -6.18 5.54
C VAL A 138 11.40 -5.80 5.41
N ALA A 139 11.83 -4.74 6.09
CA ALA A 139 13.23 -4.30 6.08
C ALA A 139 13.74 -4.07 7.50
N GLU A 140 15.04 -4.30 7.72
CA GLU A 140 15.68 -3.93 8.99
C GLU A 140 15.74 -2.41 9.10
N ASP A 141 15.33 -1.88 10.25
CA ASP A 141 15.42 -0.45 10.59
C ASP A 141 15.63 -0.26 12.08
N ALA A 142 16.79 0.29 12.47
CA ALA A 142 17.15 0.46 13.87
C ALA A 142 16.24 1.46 14.61
N ASP A 143 15.66 2.42 13.89
CA ASP A 143 14.86 3.50 14.46
C ASP A 143 13.37 3.21 14.45
N VAL A 144 12.93 2.16 13.73
CA VAL A 144 11.53 1.76 13.63
C VAL A 144 11.30 0.45 14.38
N LYS A 145 10.27 0.41 15.20
CA LYS A 145 9.76 -0.84 15.76
C LYS A 145 8.47 -1.21 15.07
N ALA A 146 8.42 -2.40 14.51
CA ALA A 146 7.21 -2.92 13.91
C ALA A 146 6.84 -4.27 14.51
N ARG A 147 5.53 -4.48 14.56
CA ARG A 147 4.92 -5.81 14.67
C ARG A 147 4.03 -6.02 13.47
N TYR A 148 4.01 -7.23 12.94
CA TYR A 148 3.21 -7.53 11.76
C TYR A 148 2.72 -8.98 11.75
N TYR A 149 1.57 -9.16 11.12
CA TYR A 149 0.93 -10.45 10.89
C TYR A 149 0.24 -10.41 9.53
N TYR A 150 0.78 -11.16 8.58
CA TYR A 150 0.41 -11.11 7.18
C TYR A 150 -0.19 -12.44 6.71
N LEU A 151 -1.46 -12.37 6.34
CA LEU A 151 -2.27 -13.45 5.80
C LEU A 151 -2.56 -13.18 4.32
N SER A 152 -2.47 -14.22 3.49
CA SER A 152 -2.81 -14.13 2.06
C SER A 152 -3.45 -15.43 1.60
N GLY A 153 -4.41 -15.36 0.68
CA GLY A 153 -5.12 -16.54 0.20
C GLY A 153 -6.37 -16.24 -0.62
N ALA A 154 -7.33 -17.15 -0.53
CA ALA A 154 -8.59 -17.09 -1.25
C ALA A 154 -9.71 -17.51 -0.29
N LEU A 155 -10.20 -16.56 0.51
CA LEU A 155 -11.24 -16.79 1.50
C LEU A 155 -12.57 -16.21 1.02
N ALA A 156 -13.55 -17.09 0.84
CA ALA A 156 -14.91 -16.78 0.46
C ALA A 156 -15.81 -16.75 1.71
N LEU A 157 -16.44 -15.61 1.95
CA LEU A 157 -17.42 -15.40 3.01
C LEU A 157 -18.81 -15.15 2.42
N SER A 158 -19.77 -15.96 2.82
CA SER A 158 -21.20 -15.71 2.60
C SER A 158 -21.80 -14.86 3.71
N ASN A 159 -22.99 -14.33 3.50
CA ASN A 159 -23.67 -13.48 4.49
C ASN A 159 -23.80 -14.14 5.87
N GLY A 160 -23.36 -13.43 6.91
CA GLY A 160 -23.32 -13.89 8.30
C GLY A 160 -22.14 -14.82 8.63
N GLU A 161 -21.30 -15.18 7.65
CA GLU A 161 -20.11 -15.98 7.94
C GLU A 161 -19.00 -15.14 8.54
N VAL A 162 -18.35 -15.73 9.54
CA VAL A 162 -17.27 -15.09 10.29
C VAL A 162 -15.98 -15.86 10.07
N PHE A 163 -14.92 -15.14 9.74
CA PHE A 163 -13.55 -15.60 9.81
C PHE A 163 -12.87 -14.95 11.02
N SER A 164 -12.32 -15.76 11.92
CA SER A 164 -11.60 -15.25 13.10
C SER A 164 -10.18 -15.78 13.13
N VAL A 165 -9.24 -14.93 13.52
CA VAL A 165 -7.85 -15.28 13.69
C VAL A 165 -7.27 -14.66 14.96
N LYS A 166 -6.59 -15.48 15.75
CA LYS A 166 -5.86 -15.04 16.93
C LYS A 166 -4.49 -14.50 16.50
N MET A 167 -4.13 -13.36 17.06
CA MET A 167 -2.83 -12.75 16.81
C MET A 167 -1.75 -13.50 17.62
N PRO A 168 -0.52 -13.65 17.07
CA PRO A 168 0.57 -14.33 17.77
C PRO A 168 1.10 -13.54 18.98
N PHE A 169 0.79 -12.24 19.03
CA PHE A 169 1.13 -11.33 20.13
C PHE A 169 0.08 -10.22 20.19
N ARG A 170 0.09 -9.44 21.28
CA ARG A 170 -0.77 -8.27 21.42
C ARG A 170 -0.21 -7.13 20.58
N PHE A 171 -1.04 -6.54 19.73
CA PHE A 171 -0.73 -5.29 19.05
C PHE A 171 -1.30 -4.12 19.85
N SER A 172 -0.54 -3.04 19.97
CA SER A 172 -1.04 -1.76 20.47
C SER A 172 -1.26 -0.82 19.28
N ASN A 173 -2.35 -0.06 19.28
CA ASN A 173 -2.66 0.85 18.16
C ASN A 173 -2.56 0.20 16.76
N ALA A 174 -2.99 -1.06 16.67
CA ALA A 174 -2.88 -1.86 15.46
C ALA A 174 -3.59 -1.19 14.29
N ARG A 175 -3.02 -1.36 13.11
CA ARG A 175 -3.62 -1.01 11.83
C ARG A 175 -3.90 -2.28 11.07
N ILE A 176 -4.92 -2.22 10.24
CA ILE A 176 -5.29 -3.28 9.33
C ILE A 176 -5.26 -2.76 7.90
N HIS A 177 -4.76 -3.59 7.01
CA HIS A 177 -4.84 -3.42 5.57
C HIS A 177 -5.50 -4.70 5.02
N ILE A 178 -6.66 -4.57 4.38
CA ILE A 178 -7.39 -5.69 3.76
C ILE A 178 -7.54 -5.44 2.27
N ILE A 179 -7.27 -6.47 1.47
CA ILE A 179 -7.69 -6.54 0.06
C ILE A 179 -8.85 -7.50 -0.06
N VAL A 180 -9.95 -7.03 -0.67
CA VAL A 180 -11.20 -7.77 -0.74
C VAL A 180 -12.01 -7.48 -1.99
N SER A 181 -12.65 -8.50 -2.57
CA SER A 181 -13.65 -8.32 -3.62
C SER A 181 -15.04 -8.15 -3.01
N MET A 182 -15.62 -6.97 -3.19
CA MET A 182 -16.99 -6.65 -2.81
C MET A 182 -17.95 -7.00 -3.96
N PRO A 183 -18.97 -7.85 -3.74
CA PRO A 183 -19.85 -8.27 -4.83
C PRO A 183 -20.95 -7.27 -5.18
N SER A 184 -21.29 -6.34 -4.28
CA SER A 184 -22.26 -5.27 -4.52
C SER A 184 -21.94 -4.03 -3.66
N PRO A 185 -22.49 -2.85 -4.01
CA PRO A 185 -22.26 -1.62 -3.23
C PRO A 185 -22.75 -1.70 -1.78
N GLU A 186 -23.76 -2.52 -1.53
CA GLU A 186 -24.40 -2.73 -0.22
C GLU A 186 -23.63 -3.73 0.65
N ALA A 187 -22.75 -4.53 0.06
CA ALA A 187 -21.95 -5.51 0.78
C ALA A 187 -21.00 -4.83 1.77
N LEU A 188 -20.91 -5.40 2.98
CA LEU A 188 -20.09 -4.91 4.07
C LEU A 188 -19.21 -6.04 4.62
N ILE A 189 -18.03 -5.67 5.09
CA ILE A 189 -17.23 -6.46 6.02
C ILE A 189 -17.28 -5.76 7.36
N VAL A 190 -17.77 -6.46 8.38
CA VAL A 190 -17.70 -6.00 9.76
C VAL A 190 -16.45 -6.58 10.39
N ALA A 191 -15.44 -5.74 10.59
CA ALA A 191 -14.23 -6.09 11.31
C ALA A 191 -14.42 -5.82 12.81
N ARG A 192 -14.25 -6.87 13.64
CA ARG A 192 -14.33 -6.80 15.10
C ARG A 192 -12.94 -7.08 15.68
N ALA A 193 -12.42 -6.14 16.44
CA ALA A 193 -11.12 -6.28 17.09
C ALA A 193 -11.02 -5.36 18.32
N GLY A 194 -10.56 -5.89 19.46
CA GLY A 194 -10.33 -5.08 20.66
C GLY A 194 -11.59 -4.37 21.20
N GLY A 195 -12.77 -4.97 21.03
CA GLY A 195 -14.06 -4.35 21.41
C GLY A 195 -14.55 -3.26 20.45
N LYS A 196 -13.79 -2.92 19.41
CA LYS A 196 -14.24 -2.02 18.34
C LYS A 196 -14.90 -2.81 17.22
N ILE A 197 -15.85 -2.14 16.56
CA ILE A 197 -16.55 -2.63 15.38
C ILE A 197 -16.32 -1.60 14.28
N ILE A 198 -15.86 -2.09 13.14
CA ILE A 198 -15.56 -1.28 11.97
C ILE A 198 -16.33 -1.88 10.79
N GLU A 199 -17.05 -1.03 10.07
CA GLU A 199 -17.74 -1.42 8.83
C GLU A 199 -16.94 -0.95 7.63
N LEU A 200 -16.53 -1.88 6.78
CA LEU A 200 -15.80 -1.64 5.54
C LEU A 200 -16.72 -1.99 4.37
N GLY A 201 -17.00 -1.04 3.47
CA GLY A 201 -17.92 -1.27 2.35
C GLY A 201 -18.02 -0.09 1.38
N LYS A 202 -19.13 0.00 0.64
CA LYS A 202 -19.45 1.05 -0.35
C LYS A 202 -18.61 1.02 -1.63
N ALA A 203 -18.10 -0.14 -2.00
CA ALA A 203 -17.39 -0.32 -3.27
C ALA A 203 -17.75 -1.67 -3.92
N VAL A 204 -17.41 -1.83 -5.19
CA VAL A 204 -17.66 -3.05 -5.98
C VAL A 204 -16.35 -3.49 -6.63
N GLY A 205 -16.16 -4.80 -6.73
CA GLY A 205 -14.92 -5.40 -7.22
C GLY A 205 -13.83 -5.44 -6.16
N MET A 206 -12.59 -5.64 -6.59
CA MET A 206 -11.43 -5.65 -5.69
C MET A 206 -11.12 -4.26 -5.17
N VAL A 207 -11.07 -4.14 -3.85
CA VAL A 207 -10.78 -2.90 -3.14
C VAL A 207 -9.84 -3.10 -1.99
N GLU A 208 -9.18 -2.00 -1.63
CA GLU A 208 -8.26 -1.89 -0.52
C GLU A 208 -8.89 -1.08 0.60
N TYR A 209 -8.84 -1.60 1.82
CA TYR A 209 -9.23 -0.88 3.02
C TYR A 209 -8.06 -0.79 4.00
N GLN A 210 -7.82 0.41 4.53
CA GLN A 210 -6.87 0.64 5.62
C GLN A 210 -7.58 1.31 6.80
N HIS A 211 -7.40 0.79 8.01
CA HIS A 211 -7.97 1.41 9.20
C HIS A 211 -7.18 1.11 10.48
N THR A 212 -7.44 1.87 11.54
CA THR A 212 -6.82 1.70 12.86
C THR A 212 -7.78 0.92 13.76
N LEU A 213 -7.35 -0.25 14.21
CA LEU A 213 -8.08 -1.12 15.11
C LEU A 213 -7.88 -0.73 16.58
N GLY A 214 -6.72 -0.21 16.96
CA GLY A 214 -6.36 -0.02 18.38
C GLY A 214 -5.72 -1.27 18.96
N ASP A 215 -5.91 -1.52 20.26
CA ASP A 215 -5.30 -2.68 20.93
C ASP A 215 -6.04 -3.97 20.60
N ILE A 216 -5.35 -4.96 20.04
CA ILE A 216 -5.99 -6.22 19.60
C ILE A 216 -5.15 -7.46 19.93
N THR A 217 -5.85 -8.57 20.18
CA THR A 217 -5.29 -9.93 20.30
C THR A 217 -6.00 -10.93 19.38
N GLU A 218 -7.12 -10.51 18.78
CA GLU A 218 -7.92 -11.29 17.85
C GLU A 218 -8.56 -10.33 16.85
N LEU A 219 -8.74 -10.82 15.62
CA LEU A 219 -9.47 -10.15 14.56
C LEU A 219 -10.55 -11.11 14.05
N ALA A 220 -11.80 -10.63 14.01
CA ALA A 220 -12.89 -11.32 13.34
C ALA A 220 -13.42 -10.47 12.19
N LEU A 221 -13.63 -11.08 11.02
CA LEU A 221 -14.25 -10.48 9.85
C LEU A 221 -15.56 -11.20 9.56
N GLU A 222 -16.65 -10.45 9.53
CA GLU A 222 -18.00 -10.94 9.24
C GLU A 222 -18.50 -10.32 7.93
N ALA A 223 -19.02 -11.13 7.01
CA ALA A 223 -19.64 -10.61 5.80
C ALA A 223 -21.12 -10.27 6.07
N THR A 224 -21.56 -9.07 5.70
CA THR A 224 -22.93 -8.59 5.93
C THR A 224 -23.50 -7.97 4.64
N ASN A 225 -24.81 -8.10 4.44
CA ASN A 225 -25.54 -7.62 3.25
C ASN A 225 -24.99 -8.19 1.94
N VAL A 226 -24.53 -9.44 1.96
CA VAL A 226 -23.92 -10.09 0.79
C VAL A 226 -24.91 -11.06 0.16
N GLN A 227 -25.39 -10.75 -1.06
CA GLN A 227 -26.26 -11.69 -1.80
C GLN A 227 -25.49 -12.87 -2.41
N SER A 228 -24.20 -12.67 -2.67
CA SER A 228 -23.28 -13.67 -3.19
C SER A 228 -22.14 -13.93 -2.20
N THR A 229 -20.92 -14.09 -2.71
CA THR A 229 -19.74 -14.36 -1.89
C THR A 229 -18.79 -13.16 -1.96
N LEU A 230 -18.33 -12.73 -0.79
CA LEU A 230 -17.26 -11.76 -0.65
C LEU A 230 -15.91 -12.48 -0.55
N LEU A 231 -14.88 -11.97 -1.22
CA LEU A 231 -13.59 -12.66 -1.34
C LEU A 231 -12.48 -11.87 -0.66
N VAL A 232 -12.04 -12.33 0.50
CA VAL A 232 -10.87 -11.76 1.17
C VAL A 232 -9.61 -12.35 0.54
N SER A 233 -8.77 -11.47 0.00
CA SER A 233 -7.54 -11.82 -0.73
C SER A 233 -6.31 -11.77 0.17
N SER A 234 -6.19 -10.71 0.98
CA SER A 234 -5.03 -10.48 1.86
C SER A 234 -5.46 -9.69 3.09
N ILE A 235 -4.82 -9.97 4.23
CA ILE A 235 -4.94 -9.20 5.47
C ILE A 235 -3.53 -8.96 6.02
N LEU A 236 -3.16 -7.71 6.22
CA LEU A 236 -2.00 -7.31 7.01
C LEU A 236 -2.49 -6.59 8.26
N VAL A 237 -2.23 -7.17 9.42
CA VAL A 237 -2.33 -6.48 10.71
C VAL A 237 -0.93 -6.05 11.11
N TYR A 238 -0.76 -4.76 11.40
CA TYR A 238 0.56 -4.21 11.71
C TYR A 238 0.49 -3.06 12.71
N GLU A 239 1.52 -2.94 13.51
CA GLU A 239 1.79 -1.83 14.42
C GLU A 239 3.16 -1.30 14.06
N VAL A 240 3.29 0.02 13.86
CA VAL A 240 4.58 0.64 13.54
C VAL A 240 4.76 1.87 14.41
N GLU A 241 5.81 1.84 15.21
CA GLU A 241 6.33 2.97 15.96
C GLU A 241 7.57 3.49 15.21
N ALA A 242 7.44 4.66 14.60
CA ALA A 242 8.50 5.27 13.82
C ALA A 242 8.64 6.76 14.15
N PRO A 243 9.88 7.30 14.16
CA PRO A 243 10.12 8.73 14.18
C PRO A 243 9.39 9.40 13.02
N THR A 244 8.65 10.47 13.30
CA THR A 244 7.82 11.17 12.31
C THR A 244 8.28 12.63 12.19
N PRO A 245 8.62 13.11 10.98
CA PRO A 245 8.93 14.52 10.78
C PRO A 245 7.67 15.38 10.94
N THR A 246 7.84 16.59 11.46
CA THR A 246 6.77 17.60 11.51
C THR A 246 7.33 18.91 11.02
N VAL A 247 7.07 19.23 9.75
CA VAL A 247 7.62 20.42 9.11
C VAL A 247 6.67 21.61 9.26
N LYS A 248 7.19 22.69 9.84
CA LYS A 248 6.52 23.97 10.02
C LYS A 248 7.16 25.03 9.13
N ILE A 249 6.34 25.98 8.68
CA ILE A 249 6.75 27.12 7.86
C ILE A 249 6.44 28.38 8.65
N GLU A 250 7.44 29.21 8.87
CA GLU A 250 7.34 30.49 9.56
C GLU A 250 7.70 31.61 8.60
N LEU A 251 6.82 32.62 8.50
CA LEU A 251 7.12 33.85 7.75
C LEU A 251 7.95 34.78 8.64
N GLU A 252 9.13 35.17 8.18
CA GLU A 252 9.94 36.18 8.87
C GLU A 252 9.51 37.59 8.45
N PHE A 253 9.62 37.89 7.15
CA PHE A 253 9.22 39.18 6.59
C PHE A 253 8.94 39.09 5.08
N ILE A 254 8.31 40.14 4.56
CA ILE A 254 8.05 40.34 3.12
C ILE A 254 8.75 41.64 2.71
N GLU A 255 9.55 41.57 1.66
CA GLU A 255 10.27 42.71 1.10
C GLU A 255 10.08 42.70 -0.42
N GLY A 256 9.30 43.64 -0.94
CA GLY A 256 9.00 43.73 -2.37
C GLY A 256 8.31 42.49 -2.92
N ASP A 257 8.95 41.84 -3.89
CA ASP A 257 8.51 40.59 -4.54
C ASP A 257 9.15 39.34 -3.93
N GLU A 258 9.71 39.44 -2.72
CA GLU A 258 10.30 38.33 -1.98
C GLU A 258 9.71 38.17 -0.58
N ALA A 259 9.62 36.92 -0.12
CA ALA A 259 9.29 36.57 1.26
C ALA A 259 10.44 35.75 1.84
N LYS A 260 10.91 36.15 3.02
CA LYS A 260 11.84 35.34 3.80
C LYS A 260 11.05 34.43 4.73
N ILE A 261 11.30 33.14 4.63
CA ILE A 261 10.67 32.10 5.46
C ILE A 261 11.74 31.29 6.17
N THR A 262 11.37 30.72 7.31
CA THR A 262 12.12 29.65 7.94
C THR A 262 11.28 28.38 7.94
N ILE A 263 11.89 27.28 7.50
CA ILE A 263 11.32 25.94 7.55
C ILE A 263 11.98 25.22 8.72
N VAL A 264 11.19 24.66 9.63
CA VAL A 264 11.66 23.96 10.83
C VAL A 264 11.09 22.54 10.85
N ASN A 265 11.91 21.55 11.16
CA ASN A 265 11.40 20.22 11.51
C ASN A 265 11.28 20.11 13.03
N GLU A 266 10.08 20.29 13.55
CA GLU A 266 9.73 20.16 14.97
C GLU A 266 9.44 18.69 15.37
N GLY A 267 9.43 17.77 14.40
CA GLY A 267 9.21 16.36 14.63
C GLY A 267 10.46 15.64 15.15
N ASN A 268 10.28 14.35 15.47
CA ASN A 268 11.37 13.47 15.91
C ASN A 268 11.95 12.59 14.78
N GLY A 269 11.37 12.62 13.58
CA GLY A 269 11.89 11.96 12.38
C GLY A 269 12.56 12.90 11.38
N VAL A 270 13.32 12.36 10.43
CA VAL A 270 13.94 13.14 9.35
C VAL A 270 12.92 13.43 8.25
N ALA A 271 12.85 14.68 7.79
CA ALA A 271 12.12 15.05 6.58
C ALA A 271 13.08 14.96 5.39
N GLU A 272 12.85 14.03 4.48
CA GLU A 272 13.77 13.75 3.37
C GLU A 272 13.40 14.57 2.13
N LYS A 273 14.40 14.94 1.31
CA LYS A 273 14.20 15.57 -0.01
C LYS A 273 13.24 16.77 0.05
N VAL A 274 13.39 17.62 1.06
CA VAL A 274 12.53 18.78 1.30
C VAL A 274 12.66 19.77 0.13
N ILE A 275 11.52 20.21 -0.40
CA ILE A 275 11.40 21.20 -1.48
C ILE A 275 10.43 22.28 -1.04
N ALA A 276 10.83 23.54 -1.20
CA ALA A 276 9.95 24.70 -1.04
C ALA A 276 9.50 25.22 -2.41
N LEU A 277 8.20 25.42 -2.57
CA LEU A 277 7.56 25.99 -3.76
C LEU A 277 6.81 27.25 -3.36
N SER A 278 6.95 28.33 -4.13
CA SER A 278 6.05 29.48 -4.04
C SER A 278 5.17 29.53 -5.27
N MET A 279 3.88 29.74 -5.07
CA MET A 279 2.86 29.74 -6.12
C MET A 279 1.93 30.94 -5.99
N ALA A 280 1.55 31.55 -7.11
CA ALA A 280 0.49 32.55 -7.17
C ALA A 280 -0.36 32.34 -8.42
N LEU A 281 -1.69 32.44 -8.26
CA LEU A 281 -2.66 32.29 -9.35
C LEU A 281 -2.47 31.00 -10.18
N GLY A 282 -2.11 29.89 -9.52
CA GLY A 282 -1.87 28.60 -10.16
C GLY A 282 -0.48 28.43 -10.80
N SER A 283 0.34 29.48 -10.85
CA SER A 283 1.70 29.42 -11.42
C SER A 283 2.76 29.29 -10.32
N VAL A 284 3.75 28.41 -10.53
CA VAL A 284 4.95 28.31 -9.68
C VAL A 284 5.88 29.49 -9.96
N LEU A 285 6.15 30.30 -8.95
CA LEU A 285 7.04 31.46 -9.02
C LEU A 285 8.49 31.11 -8.69
N SER A 286 8.69 30.21 -7.72
CA SER A 286 10.02 29.73 -7.35
C SER A 286 9.97 28.31 -6.81
N ARG A 287 11.07 27.57 -7.01
CA ARG A 287 11.30 26.22 -6.49
C ARG A 287 12.69 26.16 -5.90
N GLN A 288 12.81 25.70 -4.67
CA GLN A 288 14.08 25.54 -3.97
C GLN A 288 14.19 24.14 -3.37
N VAL A 289 15.31 23.47 -3.66
CA VAL A 289 15.64 22.18 -3.05
C VAL A 289 16.37 22.48 -1.75
N VAL A 290 15.78 22.07 -0.62
CA VAL A 290 16.27 22.35 0.73
C VAL A 290 17.23 21.25 1.19
N GLY A 291 17.01 20.01 0.72
CA GLY A 291 17.72 18.80 1.17
C GLY A 291 16.97 18.13 2.32
N ASP A 292 17.67 17.37 3.16
CA ASP A 292 17.05 16.73 4.31
C ASP A 292 17.02 17.67 5.53
N LEU A 293 15.94 17.64 6.30
CA LEU A 293 15.82 18.34 7.59
C LEU A 293 15.75 17.33 8.73
N LYS A 294 16.79 17.28 9.54
CA LYS A 294 16.85 16.46 10.77
C LYS A 294 15.94 17.05 11.87
N PRO A 295 15.54 16.25 12.87
CA PRO A 295 14.82 16.74 14.04
C PRO A 295 15.46 17.99 14.67
N GLY A 296 14.65 19.01 14.94
CA GLY A 296 15.07 20.28 15.55
C GLY A 296 15.87 21.21 14.63
N THR A 297 16.16 20.82 13.39
CA THR A 297 16.90 21.67 12.45
C THR A 297 15.96 22.61 11.68
N SER A 298 16.50 23.77 11.30
CA SER A 298 15.80 24.77 10.52
C SER A 298 16.63 25.28 9.35
N LYS A 299 15.97 25.83 8.35
CA LYS A 299 16.61 26.46 7.20
C LYS A 299 15.80 27.67 6.74
N SER A 300 16.46 28.82 6.69
CA SER A 300 15.88 30.05 6.16
C SER A 300 16.06 30.11 4.64
N LEU A 301 15.03 30.55 3.94
CA LEU A 301 14.97 30.65 2.49
C LEU A 301 14.28 31.96 2.09
N THR A 302 14.71 32.54 0.98
CA THR A 302 14.03 33.67 0.36
C THR A 302 13.29 33.19 -0.87
N VAL A 303 11.97 33.26 -0.90
CA VAL A 303 11.13 32.78 -2.01
C VAL A 303 10.49 33.94 -2.75
N LYS A 304 10.37 33.81 -4.08
CA LYS A 304 9.67 34.80 -4.90
C LYS A 304 8.18 34.78 -4.65
N ILE A 305 7.55 35.94 -4.60
CA ILE A 305 6.12 36.14 -4.40
C ILE A 305 5.59 37.16 -5.42
N ARG A 306 4.27 37.18 -5.62
CA ARG A 306 3.57 38.14 -6.47
C ARG A 306 2.81 39.14 -5.60
N PRO A 307 3.21 40.43 -5.55
CA PRO A 307 2.50 41.48 -4.81
C PRO A 307 1.03 41.59 -5.22
N GLY A 308 0.19 42.05 -4.28
CA GLY A 308 -1.25 42.27 -4.52
C GLY A 308 -2.10 41.00 -4.70
N THR A 309 -1.51 39.80 -4.63
CA THR A 309 -2.21 38.52 -4.79
C THR A 309 -1.91 37.56 -3.65
N ILE A 310 -2.75 36.54 -3.47
CA ILE A 310 -2.48 35.48 -2.50
C ILE A 310 -1.40 34.56 -3.07
N ASN A 311 -0.32 34.41 -2.30
CA ASN A 311 0.76 33.48 -2.57
C ASN A 311 0.62 32.27 -1.64
N THR A 312 0.89 31.09 -2.17
CA THR A 312 0.97 29.83 -1.41
C THR A 312 2.40 29.35 -1.42
N ILE A 313 3.02 29.33 -0.25
CA ILE A 313 4.31 28.70 -0.02
C ILE A 313 4.02 27.27 0.42
N ARG A 314 4.34 26.30 -0.43
CA ARG A 314 4.20 24.87 -0.15
C ARG A 314 5.57 24.27 0.12
N VAL A 315 5.71 23.63 1.27
CA VAL A 315 6.87 22.78 1.57
C VAL A 315 6.45 21.33 1.41
N ILE A 316 7.17 20.59 0.59
CA ILE A 316 6.94 19.16 0.28
C ILE A 316 8.15 18.39 0.80
N TRP A 317 7.92 17.25 1.44
CA TRP A 317 8.99 16.35 1.86
C TRP A 317 8.57 14.90 1.70
N SER A 318 9.54 14.00 1.70
CA SER A 318 9.28 12.57 1.80
C SER A 318 9.46 12.12 3.25
N SER A 319 8.57 11.22 3.68
CA SER A 319 8.66 10.51 4.96
C SER A 319 8.30 9.06 4.70
N ARG A 320 9.30 8.17 4.77
CA ARG A 320 9.14 6.72 4.55
C ARG A 320 8.43 6.42 3.22
N GLY A 321 8.94 7.02 2.14
CA GLY A 321 8.43 6.87 0.78
C GLY A 321 7.10 7.58 0.47
N LYS A 322 6.41 8.12 1.48
CA LYS A 322 5.21 8.94 1.27
C LYS A 322 5.59 10.40 1.09
N LEU A 323 4.89 11.10 0.20
CA LEU A 323 5.01 12.55 0.04
C LEU A 323 4.04 13.25 1.00
N GLU A 324 4.59 14.16 1.80
CA GLU A 324 3.87 15.00 2.73
C GLU A 324 4.04 16.46 2.31
N PHE A 325 3.09 17.32 2.68
CA PHE A 325 3.23 18.75 2.42
C PHE A 325 2.55 19.64 3.46
N LYS A 326 3.03 20.87 3.55
CA LYS A 326 2.45 21.95 4.36
C LYS A 326 2.36 23.21 3.52
N ASP A 327 1.25 23.93 3.65
CA ASP A 327 1.02 25.20 2.99
C ASP A 327 1.00 26.35 3.99
N LEU A 328 1.65 27.45 3.60
CA LEU A 328 1.53 28.76 4.21
C LEU A 328 0.98 29.73 3.16
N LYS A 329 -0.18 30.32 3.43
CA LYS A 329 -0.77 31.34 2.55
C LYS A 329 -0.40 32.72 3.06
N ILE A 330 0.13 33.55 2.17
CA ILE A 330 0.50 34.94 2.47
C ILE A 330 -0.15 35.87 1.44
N LYS A 331 -0.57 37.05 1.88
CA LYS A 331 -1.07 38.10 1.00
C LYS A 331 -0.23 39.36 1.24
N PRO A 332 0.78 39.63 0.40
CA PRO A 332 1.54 40.86 0.45
C PRO A 332 0.61 42.05 0.23
N ARG A 333 0.83 43.12 0.97
CA ARG A 333 0.21 44.41 0.68
C ARG A 333 0.78 44.99 -0.61
#